data_AF-A0A1Y2JJG4-F1
#
_entry.id   AF-A0A1Y2JJG4-F1
#
_cell.length_a   1.000
_cell.length_b   1.000
_cell.length_c   1.000
_cell.angle_alpha   90.00
_cell.angle_beta   90.00
_cell.angle_gamma   90.00
#
_symmetry.space_group_name_H-M   'P 1'
#
loop_
_entity.id
_entity.type
_entity.pdbx_description
1 polymer ?
#
loop_
_entity_poly.entity_id
_entity_poly.type
_entity_poly.pdbx_seq_one_letter_code
_entity_poly.pdbx_strand_id
1 'polypeptide(L)' 'MLDEDLARIRAHRNNIHRYRLLRTKLSELEWQFIERRLAEEQTALEALTAETFPVAFTLPNAQHPAKMGAEP' A
#
# COMPACT_ATOMS: atom_id res chain seq x y z
N MET A 1 19.20 -1.93 -13.36
CA MET A 1 18.00 -1.13 -13.69
C MET A 1 16.76 -1.83 -13.15
N LEU A 2 16.35 -2.97 -13.69
CA LEU A 2 15.17 -3.72 -13.19
C LEU A 2 15.29 -4.17 -11.72
N ASP A 3 16.48 -4.59 -11.27
CA ASP A 3 16.73 -4.92 -9.85
C ASP A 3 16.60 -3.71 -8.91
N GLU A 4 16.95 -2.52 -9.40
CA GLU A 4 16.85 -1.27 -8.64
C GLU A 4 15.39 -0.84 -8.51
N ASP A 5 14.61 -0.98 -9.57
CA ASP A 5 13.17 -0.70 -9.56
C ASP A 5 12.43 -1.71 -8.65
N LEU A 6 12.81 -2.98 -8.68
CA LEU A 6 12.32 -3.99 -7.74
C LEU A 6 12.67 -3.66 -6.27
N ALA A 7 13.89 -3.17 -6.02
CA ALA A 7 14.30 -2.74 -4.68
C ALA A 7 13.46 -1.54 -4.20
N ARG A 8 13.19 -0.57 -5.07
CA ARG A 8 12.31 0.58 -4.77
C ARG A 8 10.87 0.17 -4.53
N ILE A 9 10.29 -0.71 -5.36
CA ILE A 9 8.92 -1.26 -5.14
C ILE A 9 8.82 -1.93 -3.77
N ARG A 10 9.83 -2.73 -3.39
CA ARG A 10 9.88 -3.38 -2.07
C ARG A 10 9.97 -2.36 -0.92
N ALA A 11 10.76 -1.30 -1.10
CA ALA A 11 10.89 -0.23 -0.12
C ALA A 11 9.56 0.51 0.09
N HIS A 12 8.89 0.93 -0.98
CA HIS A 12 7.59 1.60 -0.92
C HIS A 12 6.52 0.73 -0.24
N ARG A 13 6.45 -0.57 -0.55
CA ARG A 13 5.54 -1.50 0.16
C ARG A 13 5.84 -1.57 1.66
N ASN A 14 7.11 -1.67 2.05
CA ASN A 14 7.50 -1.72 3.45
C ASN A 14 7.11 -0.43 4.19
N ASN A 15 7.37 0.73 3.58
CA ASN A 15 6.99 2.03 4.12
C ASN A 15 5.48 2.13 4.33
N ILE A 16 4.68 1.74 3.34
CA ILE A 16 3.20 1.70 3.43
C ILE A 16 2.75 0.82 4.61
N HIS A 17 3.31 -0.38 4.74
CA HIS A 17 2.98 -1.27 5.86
C HIS A 17 3.36 -0.65 7.22
N ARG A 18 4.53 -0.04 7.31
CA ARG A 18 4.99 0.63 8.54
C ARG A 18 4.09 1.81 8.92
N TYR A 19 3.71 2.64 7.96
CA TYR A 19 2.82 3.78 8.18
C TYR A 19 1.40 3.34 8.60
N ARG A 20 0.87 2.24 8.05
CA ARG A 20 -0.41 1.66 8.52
C ARG A 20 -0.34 1.20 9.98
N LEU A 21 0.77 0.60 10.40
CA LEU A 21 0.96 0.17 11.79
C LEU A 21 1.10 1.36 12.74
N LEU A 22 1.86 2.39 12.33
CA LEU A 22 2.06 3.61 13.11
C LEU A 22 0.76 4.36 13.34
N ARG A 23 -0.20 4.33 12.39
CA ARG A 23 -1.51 5.00 12.50
C ARG A 23 -2.28 4.69 13.80
N THR A 24 -1.97 3.59 14.49
CA THR A 24 -2.62 3.19 15.74
C THR A 24 -2.16 3.94 16.99
N LYS A 25 -1.08 4.73 16.92
CA LYS A 25 -0.43 5.35 18.11
C LYS A 25 -0.15 6.85 17.98
N LEU A 26 -0.80 7.55 17.05
CA LEU A 26 -0.44 8.92 16.68
C LEU A 26 -1.45 9.96 17.13
N SER A 27 -0.94 11.16 17.39
CA SER A 27 -1.73 12.39 17.54
C SER A 27 -2.32 12.86 16.20
N GLU A 28 -3.31 13.75 16.24
CA GLU A 28 -3.99 14.31 15.06
C GLU A 28 -3.02 14.90 14.01
N LEU A 29 -1.99 15.63 14.47
CA LEU A 29 -1.00 16.26 13.60
C LEU A 29 -0.13 15.21 12.90
N GLU A 30 0.32 14.21 13.65
CA GLU A 30 1.10 13.10 13.11
C GLU A 30 0.25 12.26 12.15
N TRP A 31 -1.04 12.13 12.41
CA TRP A 31 -1.98 11.43 11.53
C TRP A 31 -2.08 12.10 10.16
N GLN A 32 -2.27 13.43 10.12
CA GLN A 32 -2.31 14.19 8.85
C GLN A 32 -0.99 14.08 8.08
N PHE A 33 0.14 14.13 8.78
CA PHE A 33 1.45 13.94 8.16
C PHE A 33 1.59 12.53 7.55
N ILE A 34 1.20 11.50 8.30
CA ILE A 34 1.27 10.11 7.85
C ILE A 34 0.30 9.84 6.70
N GLU A 35 -0.90 10.41 6.71
CA GLU A 35 -1.87 10.24 5.63
C GLU A 35 -1.35 10.82 4.32
N ARG A 36 -0.80 12.04 4.35
CA ARG A 36 -0.15 12.65 3.17
C ARG A 36 1.00 11.78 2.67
N ARG A 37 1.87 11.31 3.57
CA ARG A 37 3.01 10.44 3.20
C ARG A 37 2.56 9.10 2.64
N LEU A 38 1.48 8.53 3.15
CA LEU A 38 0.93 7.27 2.65
C LEU A 38 0.43 7.43 1.20
N ALA A 39 -0.23 8.54 0.89
CA ALA A 39 -0.69 8.85 -0.46
C ALA A 39 0.47 9.06 -1.44
N GLU A 40 1.53 9.75 -1.01
CA GLU A 40 2.76 9.92 -1.80
C GLU A 40 3.43 8.57 -2.12
N GLU A 41 3.61 7.71 -1.11
CA GLU A 41 4.23 6.38 -1.31
C GLU A 41 3.38 5.46 -2.20
N GLN A 42 2.06 5.53 -2.09
CA GLN A 42 1.15 4.76 -2.94
C GLN A 42 1.23 5.23 -4.40
N THR A 43 1.23 6.54 -4.63
CA THR A 43 1.36 7.13 -5.98
C THR A 43 2.72 6.79 -6.60
N ALA A 44 3.81 6.89 -5.82
CA ALA A 44 5.15 6.53 -6.29
C ALA A 44 5.26 5.05 -6.64
N LEU A 45 4.65 4.18 -5.83
CA LEU A 45 4.59 2.75 -6.12
C LEU A 45 3.80 2.47 -7.39
N GLU A 46 2.64 3.11 -7.57
CA GLU A 46 1.81 2.94 -8.78
C GLU A 46 2.55 3.37 -10.05
N ALA A 47 3.16 4.56 -10.05
CA ALA A 47 3.96 5.05 -11.16
C ALA A 47 5.12 4.09 -11.48
N LEU A 48 5.88 3.69 -10.47
CA LEU A 48 7.01 2.78 -10.65
C LEU A 48 6.57 1.40 -11.14
N THR A 49 5.44 0.88 -10.66
CA THR A 49 4.89 -0.38 -11.16
C THR A 49 4.36 -0.28 -12.58
N ALA A 50 3.74 0.84 -12.98
CA ALA A 50 3.28 1.07 -14.33
C ALA A 50 4.45 1.17 -15.33
N GLU A 51 5.55 1.79 -14.92
CA GLU A 51 6.80 1.87 -15.69
C GLU A 51 7.52 0.52 -15.78
N THR A 52 7.60 -0.22 -14.67
CA THR A 52 8.36 -1.48 -14.59
C THR A 52 7.57 -2.68 -15.14
N PHE A 53 6.25 -2.69 -14.95
CA PHE A 53 5.35 -3.77 -15.33
C PHE A 53 4.10 -3.19 -16.01
N PRO A 54 4.09 -3.03 -17.34
CA PRO A 54 2.94 -2.50 -18.08
C PRO A 54 1.68 -3.39 -18.02
N VAL A 55 1.74 -4.54 -17.34
CA VAL A 55 0.60 -5.38 -17.00
C VAL A 55 0.25 -5.13 -15.55
N ALA A 56 -0.84 -4.39 -15.33
CA ALA A 56 -1.39 -4.10 -14.02
C ALA A 56 -1.63 -5.40 -13.23
N PHE A 57 -0.74 -5.72 -12.29
CA PHE A 57 -1.05 -6.67 -11.23
C PHE A 57 -2.11 -6.02 -10.35
N THR A 58 -3.38 -6.23 -10.71
CA THR A 58 -4.50 -6.03 -9.80
C THR A 58 -4.26 -6.94 -8.60
N LEU A 59 -3.63 -6.42 -7.54
CA LEU A 59 -3.67 -7.07 -6.24
C LEU A 59 -5.17 -7.30 -5.95
N PRO A 60 -5.62 -8.54 -5.70
CA PRO A 60 -6.98 -8.76 -5.25
C PRO A 60 -7.11 -8.01 -3.93
N ASN A 61 -7.82 -6.89 -4.01
CA ASN A 61 -8.29 -6.12 -2.89
C ASN A 61 -8.88 -7.11 -1.88
N ALA A 62 -8.38 -7.11 -0.65
CA ALA A 62 -8.85 -7.95 0.44
C ALA A 62 -10.24 -7.50 0.92
N GLN A 63 -11.20 -7.45 -0.02
CA GLN A 63 -12.61 -7.14 0.18
C GLN A 63 -13.43 -8.34 -0.27
N HIS A 64 -13.29 -9.46 0.43
CA HIS A 64 -14.43 -10.32 0.66
C HIS A 64 -14.84 -10.14 2.11
N PRO A 65 -15.94 -9.42 2.42
CA PRO A 65 -16.53 -9.54 3.74
C PRO A 65 -16.98 -10.99 3.89
N ALA A 66 -16.62 -11.58 5.02
CA ALA A 66 -17.15 -12.85 5.47
C ALA A 66 -18.69 -12.80 5.40
N LYS A 67 -19.27 -13.44 4.38
CA LYS A 67 -20.68 -13.82 4.46
C LYS A 67 -20.74 -15.06 5.34
N MET A 68 -20.90 -14.80 6.64
CA MET A 68 -21.68 -15.69 7.50
C MET A 68 -23.01 -15.96 6.78
N GLY A 69 -23.25 -17.23 6.47
CA GLY A 69 -24.52 -17.72 5.94
C GLY A 69 -24.70 -19.11 6.51
N ALA A 70 -25.47 -19.16 7.59
CA ALA A 70 -25.88 -20.38 8.27
C ALA A 70 -26.68 -21.30 7.33
N GLU A 71 -26.62 -22.59 7.68
CA GLU A 71 -27.50 -23.72 7.34
C GLU A 71 -28.98 -23.36 7.09
N PRO A 72 -29.70 -24.22 6.34
CA PRO A 72 -30.35 -25.39 6.95
C PRO A 72 -30.03 -26.73 6.28
#